data_AF-A0A6N2BYI9-F1
#
_entry.id   AF-A0A6N2BYI9-F1
#
_cell.length_a   1.000
_cell.length_b   1.000
_cell.length_c   1.000
_cell.angle_alpha   90.00
_cell.angle_beta   90.00
_cell.angle_gamma   90.00
#
_symmetry.space_group_name_H-M   'P 1'
#
loop_
_entity.id
_entity.type
_entity.pdbx_description
1 polymer ?
#
loop_
_entity_poly.entity_id
_entity_poly.type
_entity_poly.pdbx_seq_one_letter_code
_entity_poly.pdbx_strand_id
1 'polypeptide(L)'
;MGNLVSYDEVDQIMVEAWGGIGGLEWNYKFKSPIKEILINHGDVIDSIMFITMNEQGDRIESPRFGGNGGRRDKVVIEETSFEFLVGIKGRYGNYKGNLVVKSLSFVTNAKKKYGPFGKEGDGTPFSFVIKEGGAIVGLHGLADSYLDAIGVYVNKLTVPKKDEKKLEPNEPIVEEIEIHDKMDVMKTIVPRSAGPWGGCSGKGWDDGVFCTIKQVQVHEALHSSAISAIQIEYENKLDKSSFWSQLHGLEHGAKKTTKINVDGTDEFFIGIEGYCSPLNDNGGQDTIRQITFYTNKGKYGPYGIEIGTYFSSSAARGKIVGFHGKSGLFLNAIGVHMEYF
;
A
#
# COMPACT_ATOMS: atom_id res chain seq x y z
N MET A 1 -8.16 28.98 -1.12
CA MET A 1 -7.34 28.74 0.09
C MET A 1 -6.71 27.38 -0.07
N GLY A 2 -5.38 27.32 -0.19
CA GLY A 2 -4.64 26.07 -0.45
C GLY A 2 -4.58 25.17 0.78
N ASN A 3 -4.54 23.85 0.57
CA ASN A 3 -4.35 22.88 1.63
C ASN A 3 -2.92 23.00 2.17
N LEU A 4 -2.75 23.52 3.40
CA LEU A 4 -1.44 23.51 4.07
C LEU A 4 -1.11 22.10 4.57
N VAL A 5 0.13 21.67 4.37
CA VAL A 5 0.68 20.43 4.93
C VAL A 5 1.20 20.70 6.34
N SER A 6 0.62 20.05 7.36
CA SER A 6 1.22 19.99 8.69
C SER A 6 2.32 18.93 8.70
N TYR A 7 3.46 19.27 9.30
CA TYR A 7 4.58 18.36 9.51
C TYR A 7 4.69 17.90 10.97
N ASP A 8 3.65 18.17 11.78
CA ASP A 8 3.59 17.76 13.19
C ASP A 8 3.47 16.23 13.31
N GLU A 9 4.02 15.66 14.37
CA GLU A 9 4.27 14.21 14.52
C GLU A 9 3.01 13.35 14.79
N VAL A 10 1.84 13.96 14.93
CA VAL A 10 0.70 13.35 15.64
C VAL A 10 -0.08 12.31 14.81
N ASP A 11 0.05 12.28 13.48
CA ASP A 11 -0.73 11.38 12.59
C ASP A 11 0.09 10.80 11.40
N GLN A 12 1.38 10.53 11.60
CA GLN A 12 2.26 10.04 10.53
C GLN A 12 2.14 8.52 10.34
N ILE A 13 1.83 8.08 9.13
CA ILE A 13 1.79 6.66 8.75
C ILE A 13 3.10 6.31 8.06
N MET A 14 3.78 5.27 8.54
CA MET A 14 4.96 4.71 7.89
C MET A 14 4.53 3.64 6.87
N VAL A 15 5.01 3.76 5.64
CA VAL A 15 4.85 2.74 4.59
C VAL A 15 6.15 1.94 4.54
N GLU A 16 6.07 0.61 4.57
CA GLU A 16 7.24 -0.27 4.54
C GLU A 16 8.16 0.01 3.35
N ALA A 17 9.45 -0.25 3.54
CA ALA A 17 10.48 0.03 2.55
C ALA A 17 10.53 -1.06 1.47
N TRP A 18 10.72 -0.65 0.21
CA TRP A 18 11.02 -1.55 -0.89
C TRP A 18 12.52 -1.63 -1.11
N GLY A 19 13.08 -2.84 -1.16
CA GLY A 19 14.51 -3.04 -1.38
C GLY A 19 15.06 -4.30 -0.72
N GLY A 20 16.36 -4.29 -0.45
CA GLY A 20 17.04 -5.33 0.32
C GLY A 20 17.06 -5.08 1.82
N ILE A 21 17.68 -6.02 2.52
CA ILE A 21 17.86 -6.01 3.99
C ILE A 21 19.28 -5.60 4.41
N GLY A 22 20.12 -5.21 3.45
CA GLY A 22 21.49 -4.75 3.69
C GLY A 22 21.52 -3.28 4.12
N GLY A 23 22.69 -2.82 4.57
CA GLY A 23 22.89 -1.42 4.99
C GLY A 23 22.41 -1.11 6.41
N LEU A 24 22.57 0.16 6.80
CA LEU A 24 22.13 0.67 8.09
C LEU A 24 20.79 1.39 7.94
N GLU A 25 19.94 1.25 8.96
CA GLU A 25 18.65 1.93 9.00
C GLU A 25 18.83 3.45 9.08
N TRP A 26 18.02 4.16 8.30
CA TRP A 26 17.93 5.60 8.36
C TRP A 26 16.48 6.06 8.21
N ASN A 27 16.16 7.18 8.84
CA ASN A 27 14.89 7.86 8.66
C ASN A 27 15.11 9.37 8.67
N TYR A 28 14.36 10.07 7.82
CA TYR A 28 14.40 11.52 7.72
C TYR A 28 12.99 12.06 7.49
N LYS A 29 12.42 12.61 8.56
CA LYS A 29 11.16 13.35 8.52
C LYS A 29 11.45 14.81 8.16
N PHE A 30 10.70 15.33 7.20
CA PHE A 30 10.80 16.71 6.78
C PHE A 30 10.23 17.62 7.86
N LYS A 31 10.95 18.68 8.19
CA LYS A 31 10.50 19.69 9.15
C LYS A 31 9.69 20.81 8.50
N SER A 32 9.71 20.87 7.18
CA SER A 32 9.02 21.84 6.34
C SER A 32 8.91 21.28 4.91
N PRO A 33 8.20 21.94 3.98
CA PRO A 33 8.13 21.49 2.59
C PRO A 33 9.51 21.20 1.98
N ILE A 34 9.61 20.04 1.36
CA ILE A 34 10.80 19.58 0.66
C ILE A 34 11.06 20.49 -0.55
N LYS A 35 12.27 21.04 -0.65
CA LYS A 35 12.67 21.97 -1.71
C LYS A 35 13.50 21.28 -2.78
N GLU A 36 14.50 20.52 -2.36
CA GLU A 36 15.38 19.79 -3.28
C GLU A 36 15.58 18.35 -2.81
N ILE A 37 15.70 17.44 -3.79
CA ILE A 37 16.15 16.07 -3.58
C ILE A 37 17.40 15.88 -4.45
N LEU A 38 18.52 15.56 -3.82
CA LEU A 38 19.75 15.21 -4.52
C LEU A 38 19.82 13.69 -4.60
N ILE A 39 20.03 13.18 -5.81
CA ILE A 39 20.03 11.74 -6.08
C ILE A 39 21.32 11.41 -6.83
N ASN A 40 22.16 10.60 -6.21
CA ASN A 40 23.34 10.04 -6.84
C ASN A 40 22.98 8.67 -7.41
N HIS A 41 23.21 8.46 -8.70
CA HIS A 41 22.80 7.22 -9.38
C HIS A 41 23.65 6.87 -10.60
N GLY A 42 23.58 5.59 -10.99
CA GLY A 42 24.17 5.01 -12.19
C GLY A 42 23.33 3.83 -12.67
N ASP A 43 23.87 2.61 -12.57
CA ASP A 43 23.08 1.39 -12.77
C ASP A 43 22.07 1.14 -11.62
N VAL A 44 22.31 1.75 -10.46
CA VAL A 44 21.47 1.72 -9.25
C VAL A 44 21.42 3.11 -8.60
N ILE A 45 20.63 3.25 -7.52
CA ILE A 45 20.67 4.45 -6.67
C ILE A 45 21.81 4.29 -5.66
N ASP A 46 22.84 5.14 -5.78
CA ASP A 46 23.98 5.15 -4.87
C ASP A 46 23.62 5.86 -3.56
N SER A 47 22.97 7.03 -3.63
CA SER A 47 22.52 7.75 -2.44
C SER A 47 21.45 8.81 -2.69
N ILE A 48 20.80 9.22 -1.60
CA ILE A 48 19.81 10.30 -1.58
C ILE A 48 20.09 11.31 -0.46
N MET A 49 19.73 12.57 -0.69
CA MET A 49 19.77 13.66 0.29
C MET A 49 18.60 14.61 0.05
N PHE A 50 18.09 15.19 1.12
CA PHE A 50 16.92 16.05 1.14
C PHE A 50 17.29 17.44 1.63
N ILE A 51 16.70 18.46 1.03
CA ILE A 51 16.91 19.85 1.41
C ILE A 51 15.55 20.50 1.64
N THR A 52 15.36 21.02 2.85
CA THR A 52 14.17 21.75 3.30
C THR A 52 14.56 23.19 3.68
N MET A 53 13.60 24.08 3.92
CA MET A 53 13.86 25.46 4.35
C MET A 53 13.33 25.69 5.77
N ASN A 54 14.09 26.36 6.65
CA ASN A 54 13.53 26.79 7.94
C ASN A 54 12.59 28.01 7.76
N GLU A 55 11.93 28.42 8.84
CA GLU A 55 11.03 29.60 8.83
C GLU A 55 11.76 30.92 8.49
N GLN A 56 13.08 30.95 8.67
CA GLN A 56 13.96 32.09 8.41
C GLN A 56 14.49 32.12 6.96
N GLY A 57 14.22 31.09 6.17
CA GLY A 57 14.68 30.97 4.78
C GLY A 57 16.08 30.35 4.61
N ASP A 58 16.66 29.74 5.66
CA ASP A 58 17.90 28.99 5.56
C ASP A 58 17.68 27.56 5.07
N ARG A 59 18.65 27.04 4.32
CA ARG A 59 18.65 25.65 3.83
C ARG A 59 19.02 24.70 4.96
N ILE A 60 18.15 23.73 5.23
CA ILE A 60 18.42 22.58 6.10
C ILE A 60 18.69 21.37 5.20
N GLU A 61 19.89 20.81 5.30
CA GLU A 61 20.30 19.63 4.54
C GLU A 61 20.23 18.38 5.44
N SER A 62 19.66 17.30 4.92
CA SER A 62 19.73 15.99 5.57
C SER A 62 21.15 15.41 5.49
N PRO A 63 21.49 14.39 6.31
CA PRO A 63 22.59 13.51 5.98
C PRO A 63 22.42 12.88 4.58
N ARG A 64 23.52 12.38 4.03
CA ARG A 64 23.46 11.51 2.86
C ARG A 64 23.12 10.10 3.32
N PHE A 65 22.17 9.48 2.64
CA PHE A 65 21.82 8.08 2.84
C PHE A 65 22.31 7.27 1.64
N GLY A 66 23.40 6.50 1.84
CA GLY A 66 24.08 5.73 0.80
C GLY A 66 25.49 6.23 0.48
N GLY A 67 26.08 5.69 -0.58
CA GLY A 67 27.48 5.88 -0.93
C GLY A 67 27.84 7.16 -1.70
N ASN A 68 29.12 7.25 -2.08
CA ASN A 68 29.71 8.35 -2.85
C ASN A 68 29.67 8.13 -4.37
N GLY A 69 29.12 7.02 -4.84
CA GLY A 69 29.08 6.66 -6.25
C GLY A 69 28.06 7.46 -7.07
N GLY A 70 27.96 7.09 -8.35
CA GLY A 70 26.98 7.63 -9.29
C GLY A 70 27.24 9.07 -9.73
N ARG A 71 26.48 9.49 -10.75
CA ARG A 71 26.34 10.91 -11.11
C ARG A 71 25.23 11.52 -10.27
N ARG A 72 25.33 12.82 -9.98
CA ARG A 72 24.32 13.53 -9.19
C ARG A 72 23.31 14.23 -10.10
N ASP A 73 22.03 13.93 -9.90
CA ASP A 73 20.91 14.71 -10.39
C ASP A 73 20.19 15.42 -9.23
N LYS A 74 19.46 16.48 -9.56
CA LYS A 74 18.69 17.28 -8.62
C LYS A 74 17.22 17.35 -9.05
N VAL A 75 16.32 17.09 -8.11
CA VAL A 75 14.90 17.40 -8.21
C VAL A 75 14.65 18.71 -7.45
N VAL A 76 14.01 19.67 -8.10
CA VAL A 76 13.59 20.94 -7.48
C VAL A 76 12.08 20.97 -7.45
N ILE A 77 11.50 21.14 -6.26
CA ILE A 77 10.06 21.26 -6.05
C ILE A 77 9.77 22.75 -5.89
N GLU A 78 8.91 23.28 -6.77
CA GLU A 78 8.63 24.71 -6.82
C GLU A 78 7.68 25.11 -5.68
N GLU A 79 8.05 26.16 -4.96
CA GLU A 79 7.34 26.59 -3.75
C GLU A 79 6.13 27.47 -4.09
N THR A 80 6.21 28.18 -5.23
CA THR A 80 5.16 29.02 -5.79
C THR A 80 3.94 28.23 -6.26
N SER A 81 4.06 26.92 -6.46
CA SER A 81 3.00 26.03 -6.96
C SER A 81 2.29 25.24 -5.85
N PHE A 82 2.64 25.45 -4.58
CA PHE A 82 2.19 24.60 -3.46
C PHE A 82 2.40 23.10 -3.79
N GLU A 83 3.50 22.80 -4.49
CA GLU A 83 3.83 21.45 -4.93
C GLU A 83 4.45 20.67 -3.77
N PHE A 84 3.99 19.44 -3.56
CA PHE A 84 4.54 18.54 -2.56
C PHE A 84 4.54 17.10 -3.07
N LEU A 85 5.42 16.30 -2.50
CA LEU A 85 5.53 14.88 -2.83
C LEU A 85 4.27 14.13 -2.41
N VAL A 86 3.72 13.37 -3.34
CA VAL A 86 2.59 12.45 -3.10
C VAL A 86 2.94 11.02 -3.46
N GLY A 87 4.06 10.77 -4.13
CA GLY A 87 4.43 9.40 -4.48
C GLY A 87 5.89 9.20 -4.82
N ILE A 88 6.30 7.94 -4.72
CA ILE A 88 7.55 7.40 -5.26
C ILE A 88 7.26 6.18 -6.12
N LYS A 89 8.06 5.98 -7.16
CA LYS A 89 8.01 4.79 -8.02
C LYS A 89 9.43 4.33 -8.29
N GLY A 90 9.64 3.05 -8.54
CA GLY A 90 10.98 2.58 -8.82
C GLY A 90 11.06 1.10 -9.07
N ARG A 91 12.28 0.60 -9.05
CA ARG A 91 12.59 -0.83 -9.09
C ARG A 91 13.68 -1.13 -8.07
N TYR A 92 13.65 -2.31 -7.46
CA TYR A 92 14.76 -2.85 -6.68
C TYR A 92 15.17 -4.22 -7.23
N GLY A 93 16.41 -4.62 -7.04
CA GLY A 93 16.92 -5.84 -7.65
C GLY A 93 18.38 -6.10 -7.32
N ASN A 94 18.88 -7.24 -7.78
CA ASN A 94 20.27 -7.62 -7.52
C ASN A 94 21.23 -6.66 -8.25
N TYR A 95 22.25 -6.22 -7.53
CA TYR A 95 23.40 -5.50 -8.05
C TYR A 95 24.65 -5.96 -7.29
N LYS A 96 25.57 -6.62 -8.00
CA LYS A 96 26.82 -7.15 -7.45
C LYS A 96 26.61 -8.02 -6.19
N GLY A 97 25.54 -8.82 -6.17
CA GLY A 97 25.22 -9.72 -5.06
C GLY A 97 24.31 -9.12 -3.99
N ASN A 98 24.06 -7.81 -3.99
CA ASN A 98 23.19 -7.14 -3.01
C ASN A 98 21.84 -6.78 -3.63
N LEU A 99 20.75 -6.87 -2.86
CA LEU A 99 19.43 -6.41 -3.28
C LEU A 99 19.31 -4.91 -2.95
N VAL A 100 19.22 -4.04 -3.96
CA VAL A 100 19.26 -2.58 -3.77
C VAL A 100 18.21 -1.87 -4.64
N VAL A 101 17.91 -0.62 -4.33
CA VAL A 101 17.06 0.25 -5.16
C VAL A 101 17.80 0.57 -6.46
N LYS A 102 17.27 0.09 -7.59
CA LYS A 102 17.87 0.26 -8.92
C LYS A 102 17.43 1.55 -9.60
N SER A 103 16.17 1.92 -9.43
CA SER A 103 15.65 3.16 -9.98
C SER A 103 14.62 3.81 -9.08
N LEU A 104 14.50 5.13 -9.18
CA LEU A 104 13.58 5.93 -8.37
C LEU A 104 13.00 7.09 -9.20
N SER A 105 11.73 7.37 -8.99
CA SER A 105 10.99 8.51 -9.52
C SER A 105 10.13 9.12 -8.42
N PHE A 106 9.95 10.43 -8.46
CA PHE A 106 9.10 11.17 -7.53
C PHE A 106 7.87 11.69 -8.26
N VAL A 107 6.73 11.67 -7.58
CA VAL A 107 5.44 12.16 -8.07
C VAL A 107 4.92 13.21 -7.11
N THR A 108 4.42 14.32 -7.65
CA THR A 108 3.85 15.41 -6.86
C THR A 108 2.34 15.54 -7.04
N ASN A 109 1.69 16.31 -6.17
CA ASN A 109 0.27 16.65 -6.25
C ASN A 109 -0.10 17.35 -7.57
N ALA A 110 0.86 18.04 -8.21
CA ALA A 110 0.72 18.61 -9.55
C ALA A 110 0.79 17.57 -10.68
N LYS A 111 0.83 16.26 -10.36
CA LYS A 111 1.04 15.13 -11.30
C LYS A 111 2.36 15.21 -12.07
N LYS A 112 3.30 16.06 -11.65
CA LYS A 112 4.65 16.13 -12.22
C LYS A 112 5.43 14.89 -11.79
N LYS A 113 6.16 14.31 -12.73
CA LYS A 113 7.03 13.15 -12.50
C LYS A 113 8.48 13.59 -12.66
N TYR A 114 9.30 13.29 -11.67
CA TYR A 114 10.75 13.48 -11.72
C TYR A 114 11.43 12.10 -11.78
N GLY A 115 12.38 11.92 -12.68
CA GLY A 115 13.01 10.62 -12.97
C GLY A 115 12.41 9.90 -14.19
N PRO A 116 12.76 8.63 -14.42
CA PRO A 116 13.52 7.75 -13.53
C PRO A 116 14.98 8.18 -13.38
N PHE A 117 15.48 8.08 -12.16
CA PHE A 117 16.90 8.08 -11.82
C PHE A 117 17.33 6.63 -11.64
N GLY A 118 18.57 6.30 -11.98
CA GLY A 118 19.06 4.93 -12.12
C GLY A 118 18.67 4.32 -13.48
N LYS A 119 18.96 3.03 -13.65
CA LYS A 119 18.72 2.32 -14.91
C LYS A 119 17.38 1.60 -14.89
N GLU A 120 16.54 1.85 -15.89
CA GLU A 120 15.32 1.07 -16.11
C GLU A 120 15.63 -0.23 -16.87
N GLY A 121 15.07 -1.34 -16.40
CA GLY A 121 15.22 -2.65 -17.06
C GLY A 121 14.86 -3.81 -16.14
N ASP A 122 15.85 -4.32 -15.41
CA ASP A 122 15.73 -5.49 -14.53
C ASP A 122 15.27 -5.13 -13.09
N GLY A 123 14.95 -6.15 -12.30
CA GLY A 123 14.46 -5.99 -10.92
C GLY A 123 12.93 -5.93 -10.78
N THR A 124 12.45 -5.89 -9.54
CA THR A 124 11.04 -5.88 -9.16
C THR A 124 10.54 -4.43 -9.06
N PRO A 125 9.45 -4.06 -9.79
CA PRO A 125 8.90 -2.72 -9.71
C PRO A 125 8.18 -2.48 -8.38
N PHE A 126 8.23 -1.25 -7.89
CA PHE A 126 7.41 -0.76 -6.79
C PHE A 126 6.81 0.61 -7.14
N SER A 127 5.67 0.92 -6.53
CA SER A 127 4.99 2.20 -6.72
C SER A 127 4.12 2.52 -5.52
N PHE A 128 4.25 3.75 -5.04
CA PHE A 128 3.39 4.35 -4.03
C PHE A 128 2.97 5.74 -4.48
N VAL A 129 1.67 6.00 -4.56
CA VAL A 129 1.13 7.32 -4.91
C VAL A 129 -0.13 7.57 -4.09
N ILE A 130 -0.13 8.66 -3.33
CA ILE A 130 -1.28 9.17 -2.58
C ILE A 130 -2.23 9.81 -3.59
N LYS A 131 -3.47 9.30 -3.67
CA LYS A 131 -4.48 9.81 -4.61
C LYS A 131 -5.19 11.08 -4.10
N GLU A 132 -5.47 11.18 -2.80
CA GLU A 132 -6.12 12.36 -2.20
C GLU A 132 -5.71 12.59 -0.74
N GLY A 133 -5.67 13.87 -0.33
CA GLY A 133 -5.68 14.27 1.08
C GLY A 133 -4.46 13.85 1.91
N GLY A 134 -3.28 13.70 1.30
CA GLY A 134 -2.07 13.35 2.03
C GLY A 134 -0.80 13.79 1.31
N ALA A 135 0.26 13.94 2.08
CA ALA A 135 1.58 14.32 1.60
C ALA A 135 2.64 13.35 2.13
N ILE A 136 3.68 13.12 1.35
CA ILE A 136 4.90 12.50 1.86
C ILE A 136 5.62 13.55 2.71
N VAL A 137 5.73 13.26 4.00
CA VAL A 137 6.34 14.14 5.01
C VAL A 137 7.69 13.63 5.49
N GLY A 138 8.19 12.54 4.90
CA GLY A 138 9.50 12.01 5.20
C GLY A 138 9.78 10.72 4.44
N LEU A 139 11.02 10.28 4.50
CA LEU A 139 11.46 9.02 3.92
C LEU A 139 12.29 8.24 4.94
N HIS A 140 12.33 6.93 4.77
CA HIS A 140 13.16 6.03 5.57
C HIS A 140 13.68 4.91 4.68
N GLY A 141 14.57 4.09 5.22
CA GLY A 141 15.05 2.92 4.51
C GLY A 141 16.32 2.37 5.10
N LEU A 142 17.06 1.66 4.26
CA LEU A 142 18.36 1.10 4.59
C LEU A 142 19.38 1.58 3.57
N ALA A 143 20.59 1.91 4.02
CA ALA A 143 21.66 2.34 3.13
C ALA A 143 23.05 2.09 3.72
N ASP A 144 23.99 1.76 2.85
CA ASP A 144 25.43 1.81 3.12
C ASP A 144 26.16 2.26 1.85
N SER A 145 26.73 1.33 1.08
CA SER A 145 27.42 1.63 -0.18
C SER A 145 26.46 2.04 -1.30
N TYR A 146 25.20 1.61 -1.19
CA TYR A 146 24.08 1.94 -2.08
C TYR A 146 22.85 2.30 -1.25
N LEU A 147 21.77 2.69 -1.93
CA LEU A 147 20.45 2.74 -1.30
C LEU A 147 19.83 1.34 -1.34
N ASP A 148 19.94 0.60 -0.23
CA ASP A 148 19.47 -0.78 -0.13
C ASP A 148 17.94 -0.87 -0.17
N ALA A 149 17.25 -0.01 0.59
CA ALA A 149 15.79 0.07 0.61
C ALA A 149 15.27 1.49 0.83
N ILE A 150 14.04 1.75 0.39
CA ILE A 150 13.38 3.06 0.56
C ILE A 150 11.89 2.90 0.85
N GLY A 151 11.41 3.61 1.87
CA GLY A 151 10.01 3.77 2.27
C GLY A 151 9.67 5.23 2.53
N VAL A 152 8.41 5.50 2.87
CA VAL A 152 7.90 6.87 3.06
C VAL A 152 7.11 7.02 4.36
N TYR A 153 7.19 8.20 4.95
CA TYR A 153 6.23 8.67 5.96
C TYR A 153 5.19 9.55 5.27
N VAL A 154 3.92 9.31 5.57
CA VAL A 154 2.81 10.08 5.00
C VAL A 154 1.98 10.71 6.10
N ASN A 155 1.55 11.95 5.90
CA ASN A 155 0.58 12.61 6.75
C ASN A 155 -0.74 12.77 5.99
N LYS A 156 -1.87 12.62 6.68
CA LYS A 156 -3.18 12.99 6.15
C LYS A 156 -3.36 14.50 6.30
N LEU A 157 -3.64 15.18 5.19
CA LEU A 157 -4.02 16.59 5.22
C LEU A 157 -5.44 16.69 5.77
N THR A 158 -5.56 17.23 6.98
CA THR A 158 -6.86 17.63 7.52
C THR A 158 -7.39 18.79 6.70
N VAL A 159 -8.51 18.59 6.01
CA VAL A 159 -9.26 19.73 5.44
C VAL A 159 -9.65 20.63 6.61
N PRO A 160 -9.31 21.94 6.61
CA PRO A 160 -9.77 22.84 7.64
C PRO A 160 -11.29 22.77 7.69
N LYS A 161 -11.85 22.35 8.83
CA LYS A 161 -13.28 22.46 9.07
C LYS A 161 -13.60 23.95 8.95
N LYS A 162 -14.38 24.35 7.94
CA LYS A 162 -15.00 25.68 7.95
C LYS A 162 -15.83 25.74 9.23
N ASP A 163 -15.52 26.67 10.11
CA ASP A 163 -16.41 27.05 11.20
C ASP A 163 -17.76 27.43 10.58
N GLU A 164 -18.77 26.60 10.79
CA GLU A 164 -20.15 26.91 10.44
C GLU A 164 -20.59 28.09 11.32
N LYS A 165 -20.43 29.30 10.80
CA LYS A 165 -21.17 30.45 11.32
C LYS A 165 -22.66 30.18 11.08
N LYS A 166 -23.39 29.91 12.17
CA LYS A 166 -24.86 29.99 12.22
C LYS A 166 -25.33 31.32 11.62
N LEU A 167 -26.12 31.25 10.56
CA LEU A 167 -26.94 32.35 10.08
C LEU A 167 -28.39 31.84 10.03
N GLU A 168 -29.27 32.54 10.75
CA GLU A 168 -30.71 32.29 10.82
C GLU A 168 -31.45 32.77 9.56
N PRO A 169 -32.67 32.27 9.27
CA PRO A 169 -33.34 32.46 7.98
C PRO A 169 -34.32 33.65 7.94
N ASN A 170 -34.31 34.39 6.82
CA ASN A 170 -35.41 35.19 6.19
C ASN A 170 -34.73 36.13 5.16
N GLU A 171 -35.04 36.23 3.86
CA GLU A 171 -36.30 36.34 3.09
C GLU A 171 -36.07 35.95 1.59
N PRO A 172 -37.09 35.93 0.69
CA PRO A 172 -37.10 35.09 -0.53
C PRO A 172 -36.86 35.78 -1.91
N ILE A 173 -36.43 34.94 -2.89
CA ILE A 173 -36.54 35.00 -4.40
C ILE A 173 -35.67 36.10 -5.08
N VAL A 174 -34.85 35.86 -6.12
CA VAL A 174 -35.18 35.45 -7.51
C VAL A 174 -34.02 34.69 -8.19
N GLU A 175 -34.39 33.74 -9.03
CA GLU A 175 -33.59 32.88 -9.91
C GLU A 175 -32.74 33.64 -10.94
N GLU A 176 -31.47 33.23 -11.09
CA GLU A 176 -30.83 33.16 -12.39
C GLU A 176 -30.37 31.72 -12.64
N ILE A 177 -30.99 31.10 -13.63
CA ILE A 177 -30.71 29.76 -14.11
C ILE A 177 -29.46 29.85 -15.00
N GLU A 178 -28.34 29.30 -14.53
CA GLU A 178 -27.32 28.75 -15.42
C GLU A 178 -27.13 27.27 -15.14
N ILE A 179 -27.50 26.50 -16.16
CA ILE A 179 -27.51 25.05 -16.20
C ILE A 179 -26.06 24.62 -16.43
N HIS A 180 -25.41 24.01 -15.43
CA HIS A 180 -24.30 23.09 -15.66
C HIS A 180 -24.43 21.89 -14.72
N ASP A 181 -24.86 20.81 -15.34
CA ASP A 181 -24.96 19.42 -14.95
C ASP A 181 -24.55 19.00 -13.53
N LYS A 182 -25.54 18.42 -12.86
CA LYS A 182 -25.39 17.45 -11.76
C LYS A 182 -24.33 16.40 -12.11
N MET A 183 -23.24 16.40 -11.36
CA MET A 183 -22.79 15.17 -10.71
C MET A 183 -22.34 15.52 -9.30
N ASP A 184 -23.20 15.22 -8.33
CA ASP A 184 -22.77 14.83 -6.98
C ASP A 184 -21.58 13.87 -7.14
N VAL A 185 -20.36 14.35 -6.88
CA VAL A 185 -19.23 13.46 -6.64
C VAL A 185 -19.52 12.81 -5.29
N MET A 186 -20.29 11.72 -5.32
CA MET A 186 -20.26 10.70 -4.28
C MET A 186 -18.79 10.50 -3.91
N LYS A 187 -18.46 10.79 -2.65
CA LYS A 187 -17.18 10.41 -2.03
C LYS A 187 -17.09 8.87 -2.07
N THR A 188 -16.62 8.33 -3.17
CA THR A 188 -16.39 6.89 -3.31
C THR A 188 -15.10 6.59 -2.56
N ILE A 189 -15.21 6.06 -1.34
CA ILE A 189 -14.08 5.54 -0.58
C ILE A 189 -13.44 4.43 -1.42
N VAL A 190 -12.28 4.69 -2.02
CA VAL A 190 -11.56 3.70 -2.84
C VAL A 190 -10.77 2.79 -1.89
N PRO A 191 -11.05 1.47 -1.86
CA PRO A 191 -10.31 0.54 -1.00
C PRO A 191 -8.84 0.46 -1.43
N ARG A 192 -7.91 0.35 -0.47
CA ARG A 192 -6.46 0.17 -0.73
C ARG A 192 -6.09 -1.30 -0.60
N SER A 193 -5.39 -1.83 -1.58
CA SER A 193 -4.98 -3.24 -1.63
C SER A 193 -3.66 -3.45 -0.86
N ALA A 194 -3.56 -4.52 -0.08
CA ALA A 194 -2.36 -4.97 0.62
C ALA A 194 -2.00 -6.39 0.15
N GLY A 195 -0.71 -6.65 -0.09
CA GLY A 195 -0.24 -7.89 -0.71
C GLY A 195 -0.25 -7.83 -2.26
N PRO A 196 -0.31 -8.98 -2.97
CA PRO A 196 -0.45 -10.31 -2.42
C PRO A 196 0.87 -10.86 -1.86
N TRP A 197 0.82 -11.52 -0.72
CA TRP A 197 1.95 -12.23 -0.11
C TRP A 197 1.94 -13.70 -0.55
N GLY A 198 3.12 -14.26 -0.81
CA GLY A 198 3.28 -15.62 -1.33
C GLY A 198 4.06 -15.65 -2.64
N GLY A 199 3.78 -16.66 -3.47
CA GLY A 199 4.51 -16.96 -4.69
C GLY A 199 4.19 -16.10 -5.91
N CYS A 200 5.14 -16.01 -6.84
CA CYS A 200 4.94 -15.34 -8.12
C CYS A 200 4.21 -16.19 -9.17
N SER A 201 4.07 -17.49 -8.95
CA SER A 201 3.41 -18.46 -9.84
C SER A 201 1.90 -18.54 -9.63
N GLY A 202 1.20 -19.26 -10.52
CA GLY A 202 -0.25 -19.31 -10.57
C GLY A 202 -0.87 -18.18 -11.42
N LYS A 203 -2.16 -18.31 -11.72
CA LYS A 203 -2.94 -17.31 -12.43
C LYS A 203 -3.39 -16.23 -11.44
N GLY A 204 -3.17 -14.96 -11.80
CA GLY A 204 -3.65 -13.83 -11.02
C GLY A 204 -5.18 -13.72 -11.05
N TRP A 205 -5.76 -13.35 -9.91
CA TRP A 205 -7.19 -13.11 -9.75
C TRP A 205 -7.40 -11.92 -8.80
N ASP A 206 -8.51 -11.23 -8.99
CA ASP A 206 -8.97 -10.12 -8.17
C ASP A 206 -10.50 -10.16 -8.19
N ASP A 207 -11.13 -10.37 -7.03
CA ASP A 207 -12.59 -10.40 -6.94
C ASP A 207 -13.20 -9.01 -7.03
N GLY A 208 -12.39 -7.95 -6.84
CA GLY A 208 -12.86 -6.58 -6.72
C GLY A 208 -13.27 -6.23 -5.29
N VAL A 209 -14.14 -5.21 -5.15
CA VAL A 209 -14.49 -4.62 -3.85
C VAL A 209 -16.00 -4.60 -3.63
N PHE A 210 -16.43 -4.99 -2.44
CA PHE A 210 -17.84 -5.20 -2.08
C PHE A 210 -18.19 -4.53 -0.75
N CYS A 211 -19.47 -4.28 -0.46
CA CYS A 211 -19.83 -3.64 0.82
C CYS A 211 -19.59 -4.55 2.03
N THR A 212 -19.83 -5.85 1.84
CA THR A 212 -19.88 -6.84 2.90
C THR A 212 -19.34 -8.17 2.39
N ILE A 213 -18.48 -8.79 3.18
CA ILE A 213 -18.14 -10.21 3.07
C ILE A 213 -19.01 -10.95 4.08
N LYS A 214 -19.71 -12.00 3.66
CA LYS A 214 -20.56 -12.82 4.55
C LYS A 214 -19.81 -14.04 5.05
N GLN A 215 -19.02 -14.66 4.18
CA GLN A 215 -18.35 -15.90 4.51
C GLN A 215 -17.01 -16.03 3.79
N VAL A 216 -16.01 -16.57 4.46
CA VAL A 216 -14.77 -17.08 3.84
C VAL A 216 -14.68 -18.58 4.06
N GLN A 217 -14.50 -19.34 2.99
CA GLN A 217 -14.20 -20.76 3.02
C GLN A 217 -12.70 -20.98 2.78
N VAL A 218 -12.06 -21.71 3.69
CA VAL A 218 -10.65 -22.09 3.60
C VAL A 218 -10.58 -23.60 3.37
N HIS A 219 -9.90 -24.02 2.30
CA HIS A 219 -9.71 -25.41 1.95
C HIS A 219 -8.27 -25.82 2.25
N GLU A 220 -8.11 -26.76 3.18
CA GLU A 220 -6.81 -27.29 3.61
C GLU A 220 -6.57 -28.64 2.91
N ALA A 221 -5.43 -28.77 2.22
CA ALA A 221 -4.93 -30.05 1.71
C ALA A 221 -4.10 -30.75 2.79
N LEU A 222 -4.70 -31.75 3.44
CA LEU A 222 -4.12 -32.39 4.62
C LEU A 222 -2.83 -33.16 4.32
N HIS A 223 -2.69 -33.73 3.13
CA HIS A 223 -1.48 -34.47 2.74
C HIS A 223 -0.29 -33.56 2.42
N SER A 224 -0.55 -32.43 1.75
CA SER A 224 0.49 -31.49 1.31
C SER A 224 0.78 -30.37 2.32
N SER A 225 0.01 -30.34 3.42
CA SER A 225 0.11 -29.31 4.47
C SER A 225 0.09 -27.89 3.89
N ALA A 226 -0.95 -27.59 3.13
CA ALA A 226 -1.08 -26.33 2.41
C ALA A 226 -2.53 -25.87 2.29
N ILE A 227 -2.73 -24.58 2.08
CA ILE A 227 -4.02 -24.02 1.69
C ILE A 227 -4.20 -24.27 0.19
N SER A 228 -5.13 -25.15 -0.16
CA SER A 228 -5.37 -25.56 -1.53
C SER A 228 -6.25 -24.57 -2.28
N ALA A 229 -7.23 -23.98 -1.61
CA ALA A 229 -8.11 -22.99 -2.18
C ALA A 229 -8.79 -22.10 -1.14
N ILE A 230 -9.30 -20.96 -1.59
CA ILE A 230 -10.26 -20.14 -0.85
C ILE A 230 -11.46 -19.79 -1.72
N GLN A 231 -12.61 -19.57 -1.09
CA GLN A 231 -13.81 -19.06 -1.74
C GLN A 231 -14.54 -18.09 -0.81
N ILE A 232 -15.04 -16.98 -1.35
CA ILE A 232 -15.60 -15.89 -0.56
C ILE A 232 -17.03 -15.63 -1.01
N GLU A 233 -17.94 -15.45 -0.06
CA GLU A 233 -19.30 -14.99 -0.31
C GLU A 233 -19.39 -13.49 -0.03
N TYR A 234 -19.77 -12.73 -1.07
CA TYR A 234 -19.93 -11.29 -1.00
C TYR A 234 -21.41 -10.91 -1.05
N GLU A 235 -21.74 -9.75 -0.50
CA GLU A 235 -23.06 -9.11 -0.64
C GLU A 235 -22.99 -8.00 -1.70
N ASN A 236 -23.98 -7.96 -2.58
CA ASN A 236 -24.14 -6.88 -3.55
C ASN A 236 -24.73 -5.62 -2.88
N LYS A 237 -24.13 -4.47 -3.18
CA LYS A 237 -24.53 -3.15 -2.63
C LYS A 237 -25.96 -2.76 -2.98
N LEU A 238 -26.44 -3.11 -4.19
CA LEU A 238 -27.68 -2.59 -4.76
C LEU A 238 -28.91 -3.37 -4.28
N ASP A 239 -28.85 -4.70 -4.29
CA ASP A 239 -30.01 -5.58 -4.05
C ASP A 239 -29.88 -6.43 -2.78
N LYS A 240 -28.75 -6.33 -2.05
CA LYS A 240 -28.46 -7.11 -0.86
C LYS A 240 -28.43 -8.63 -1.06
N SER A 241 -28.38 -9.10 -2.31
CA SER A 241 -28.19 -10.51 -2.62
C SER A 241 -26.76 -10.96 -2.32
N SER A 242 -26.60 -12.23 -1.94
CA SER A 242 -25.28 -12.84 -1.78
C SER A 242 -24.89 -13.66 -3.00
N PHE A 243 -23.59 -13.67 -3.31
CA PHE A 243 -23.04 -14.49 -4.37
C PHE A 243 -21.61 -14.93 -4.03
N TRP A 244 -21.21 -16.05 -4.62
CA TRP A 244 -19.90 -16.66 -4.40
C TRP A 244 -18.88 -16.19 -5.43
N SER A 245 -17.65 -15.95 -4.98
CA SER A 245 -16.47 -15.81 -5.83
C SER A 245 -16.19 -17.09 -6.62
N GLN A 246 -15.33 -17.00 -7.63
CA GLN A 246 -14.67 -18.19 -8.16
C GLN A 246 -13.87 -18.89 -7.05
N LEU A 247 -13.70 -20.20 -7.16
CA LEU A 247 -12.80 -20.94 -6.30
C LEU A 247 -11.35 -20.60 -6.68
N HIS A 248 -10.59 -20.01 -5.76
CA HIS A 248 -9.22 -19.57 -6.00
C HIS A 248 -8.25 -20.66 -5.55
N GLY A 249 -7.93 -21.57 -6.47
CA GLY A 249 -7.16 -22.79 -6.23
C GLY A 249 -7.93 -24.01 -6.72
N LEU A 250 -7.52 -25.21 -6.30
CA LEU A 250 -8.26 -26.44 -6.61
C LEU A 250 -8.62 -27.20 -5.35
N GLU A 251 -9.78 -27.87 -5.41
CA GLU A 251 -10.11 -28.89 -4.44
C GLU A 251 -9.27 -30.14 -4.71
N HIS A 252 -8.38 -30.46 -3.77
CA HIS A 252 -7.62 -31.71 -3.75
C HIS A 252 -8.33 -32.74 -2.85
N GLY A 253 -8.02 -34.03 -3.01
CA GLY A 253 -8.64 -35.19 -2.35
C GLY A 253 -9.00 -35.04 -0.85
N ALA A 254 -8.24 -35.64 0.07
CA ALA A 254 -8.57 -35.54 1.50
C ALA A 254 -8.47 -34.08 1.97
N LYS A 255 -9.64 -33.43 2.09
CA LYS A 255 -9.77 -32.00 2.38
C LYS A 255 -10.46 -31.75 3.71
N LYS A 256 -10.03 -30.69 4.39
CA LYS A 256 -10.79 -30.04 5.45
C LYS A 256 -11.23 -28.67 4.94
N THR A 257 -12.53 -28.43 4.93
CA THR A 257 -13.10 -27.12 4.58
C THR A 257 -13.61 -26.45 5.84
N THR A 258 -13.04 -25.29 6.16
CA THR A 258 -13.48 -24.48 7.31
C THR A 258 -14.24 -23.26 6.80
N LYS A 259 -15.40 -22.99 7.42
CA LYS A 259 -16.28 -21.86 7.10
C LYS A 259 -16.18 -20.80 8.18
N ILE A 260 -15.89 -19.57 7.79
CA ILE A 260 -15.82 -18.41 8.68
C ILE A 260 -16.97 -17.48 8.30
N ASN A 261 -17.99 -17.39 9.15
CA ASN A 261 -19.16 -16.56 8.91
C ASN A 261 -19.03 -15.25 9.69
N VAL A 262 -19.28 -14.12 9.03
CA VAL A 262 -19.35 -12.79 9.65
C VAL A 262 -20.60 -12.08 9.12
N ASP A 263 -21.27 -11.29 9.96
CA ASP A 263 -22.51 -10.62 9.55
C ASP A 263 -22.28 -9.37 8.68
N GLY A 264 -21.08 -8.77 8.77
CA GLY A 264 -20.63 -7.59 8.04
C GLY A 264 -21.03 -6.24 8.64
N THR A 265 -21.86 -6.26 9.67
CA THR A 265 -22.44 -5.09 10.35
C THR A 265 -21.82 -4.87 11.73
N ASP A 266 -21.82 -5.91 12.56
CA ASP A 266 -21.27 -5.98 13.90
C ASP A 266 -19.94 -6.73 13.90
N GLU A 267 -19.80 -7.78 13.08
CA GLU A 267 -18.53 -8.45 12.83
C GLU A 267 -18.07 -8.34 11.37
N PHE A 268 -16.85 -7.88 11.16
CA PHE A 268 -16.22 -7.77 9.85
C PHE A 268 -14.72 -8.05 9.92
N PHE A 269 -14.16 -8.52 8.81
CA PHE A 269 -12.73 -8.78 8.68
C PHE A 269 -11.93 -7.48 8.71
N ILE A 270 -10.81 -7.47 9.42
CA ILE A 270 -9.92 -6.29 9.57
C ILE A 270 -8.48 -6.59 9.16
N GLY A 271 -8.12 -7.85 8.99
CA GLY A 271 -6.77 -8.22 8.56
C GLY A 271 -6.60 -9.71 8.36
N ILE A 272 -5.46 -10.06 7.77
CA ILE A 272 -4.98 -11.44 7.64
C ILE A 272 -3.51 -11.50 8.03
N GLU A 273 -3.07 -12.66 8.49
CA GLU A 273 -1.66 -13.01 8.58
C GLU A 273 -1.47 -14.48 8.18
N GLY A 274 -0.24 -14.87 7.91
CA GLY A 274 0.04 -16.25 7.58
C GLY A 274 1.49 -16.52 7.30
N TYR A 275 1.74 -17.72 6.78
CA TYR A 275 3.06 -18.16 6.32
C TYR A 275 2.97 -18.73 4.91
N CYS A 276 3.98 -18.46 4.09
CA CYS A 276 4.13 -19.06 2.77
C CYS A 276 5.52 -19.70 2.61
N SER A 277 5.57 -20.81 1.89
CA SER A 277 6.84 -21.49 1.58
C SER A 277 6.73 -22.29 0.29
N PRO A 278 7.86 -22.66 -0.33
CA PRO A 278 7.87 -23.59 -1.45
C PRO A 278 7.24 -24.94 -1.08
N LEU A 279 6.44 -25.52 -1.99
CA LEU A 279 5.84 -26.85 -1.87
C LEU A 279 6.24 -27.76 -3.03
N ASN A 280 6.82 -28.92 -2.73
CA ASN A 280 7.25 -29.90 -3.73
C ASN A 280 6.08 -30.39 -4.61
N ASP A 281 4.92 -30.68 -4.01
CA ASP A 281 3.70 -31.09 -4.72
C ASP A 281 3.18 -30.00 -5.67
N ASN A 282 3.64 -28.76 -5.48
CA ASN A 282 3.36 -27.61 -6.34
C ASN A 282 4.56 -27.26 -7.24
N GLY A 283 5.46 -28.21 -7.52
CA GLY A 283 6.64 -28.00 -8.37
C GLY A 283 7.69 -27.09 -7.74
N GLY A 284 7.80 -27.08 -6.40
CA GLY A 284 8.71 -26.23 -5.64
C GLY A 284 8.32 -24.75 -5.63
N GLN A 285 7.06 -24.44 -5.95
CA GLN A 285 6.54 -23.08 -5.97
C GLN A 285 6.01 -22.67 -4.60
N ASP A 286 6.16 -21.39 -4.26
CA ASP A 286 5.60 -20.81 -3.04
C ASP A 286 4.07 -20.98 -2.98
N THR A 287 3.62 -21.44 -1.83
CA THR A 287 2.22 -21.76 -1.52
C THR A 287 1.90 -21.23 -0.13
N ILE A 288 0.69 -20.71 0.05
CA ILE A 288 0.19 -20.36 1.38
C ILE A 288 0.11 -21.62 2.22
N ARG A 289 0.92 -21.68 3.27
CA ARG A 289 1.02 -22.81 4.19
C ARG A 289 0.06 -22.69 5.34
N GLN A 290 -0.14 -21.46 5.80
CA GLN A 290 -1.00 -21.13 6.91
C GLN A 290 -1.64 -19.78 6.71
N ILE A 291 -2.90 -19.64 7.16
CA ILE A 291 -3.61 -18.36 7.17
C ILE A 291 -4.47 -18.21 8.43
N THR A 292 -4.45 -17.01 9.00
CA THR A 292 -5.30 -16.55 10.11
C THR A 292 -6.03 -15.29 9.65
N PHE A 293 -7.32 -15.20 9.98
CA PHE A 293 -8.15 -14.04 9.71
C PHE A 293 -8.45 -13.30 11.01
N TYR A 294 -8.34 -11.98 10.99
CA TYR A 294 -8.72 -11.11 12.10
C TYR A 294 -10.04 -10.41 11.79
N THR A 295 -10.92 -10.34 12.78
CA THR A 295 -12.13 -9.50 12.77
C THR A 295 -12.02 -8.44 13.85
N ASN A 296 -12.92 -7.46 13.83
CA ASN A 296 -13.07 -6.49 14.91
C ASN A 296 -13.50 -7.13 16.25
N LYS A 297 -13.88 -8.41 16.27
CA LYS A 297 -14.28 -9.16 17.48
C LYS A 297 -13.28 -10.22 17.93
N GLY A 298 -12.40 -10.69 17.05
CA GLY A 298 -11.47 -11.75 17.38
C GLY A 298 -10.63 -12.24 16.22
N LYS A 299 -10.25 -13.52 16.26
CA LYS A 299 -9.46 -14.16 15.22
C LYS A 299 -9.97 -15.57 14.89
N TYR A 300 -9.79 -15.97 13.64
CA TYR A 300 -10.16 -17.28 13.09
C TYR A 300 -8.93 -17.94 12.48
N GLY A 301 -8.61 -19.15 12.92
CA GLY A 301 -7.37 -19.87 12.58
C GLY A 301 -6.46 -20.04 13.81
N PRO A 302 -5.19 -20.42 13.62
CA PRO A 302 -4.53 -20.64 12.33
C PRO A 302 -5.11 -21.86 11.58
N TYR A 303 -5.25 -21.75 10.25
CA TYR A 303 -5.53 -22.87 9.36
C TYR A 303 -4.28 -23.23 8.58
N GLY A 304 -3.91 -24.51 8.49
CA GLY A 304 -2.63 -24.96 7.92
C GLY A 304 -1.47 -25.00 8.92
N ILE A 305 -0.23 -24.95 8.43
CA ILE A 305 1.00 -25.10 9.23
C ILE A 305 1.93 -23.89 9.06
N GLU A 306 2.39 -23.32 10.18
CA GLU A 306 3.27 -22.15 10.25
C GLU A 306 4.71 -22.48 9.78
N ILE A 307 4.91 -22.57 8.47
CA ILE A 307 6.22 -22.88 7.85
C ILE A 307 6.52 -21.85 6.76
N GLY A 308 7.73 -21.30 6.81
CA GLY A 308 8.29 -20.42 5.79
C GLY A 308 8.26 -18.95 6.19
N THR A 309 8.04 -18.09 5.19
CA THR A 309 8.05 -16.63 5.34
C THR A 309 6.71 -16.15 5.89
N TYR A 310 6.76 -15.44 7.02
CA TYR A 310 5.59 -14.79 7.61
C TYR A 310 5.11 -13.60 6.75
N PHE A 311 3.80 -13.37 6.73
CA PHE A 311 3.18 -12.19 6.16
C PHE A 311 2.00 -11.70 7.00
N SER A 312 1.68 -10.41 6.91
CA SER A 312 0.52 -9.82 7.56
C SER A 312 0.03 -8.58 6.82
N SER A 313 -1.28 -8.33 6.84
CA SER A 313 -1.89 -7.14 6.23
C SER A 313 -1.81 -5.87 7.10
N SER A 314 -1.18 -5.95 8.28
CA SER A 314 -1.00 -4.87 9.27
C SER A 314 -2.30 -4.32 9.90
N ALA A 315 -2.24 -4.01 11.20
CA ALA A 315 -3.35 -3.52 12.00
C ALA A 315 -3.62 -2.03 11.73
N ALA A 316 -4.42 -1.73 10.73
CA ALA A 316 -4.97 -0.40 10.52
C ALA A 316 -6.48 -0.40 10.76
N ARG A 317 -7.03 0.74 11.21
CA ARG A 317 -8.47 0.91 11.43
C ARG A 317 -9.21 0.91 10.09
N GLY A 318 -9.59 -0.27 9.63
CA GLY A 318 -10.35 -0.48 8.40
C GLY A 318 -10.96 -1.88 8.38
N LYS A 319 -11.76 -2.14 7.35
CA LYS A 319 -12.34 -3.45 7.08
C LYS A 319 -11.85 -3.98 5.74
N ILE A 320 -11.69 -5.29 5.64
CA ILE A 320 -11.47 -5.98 4.38
C ILE A 320 -12.79 -5.96 3.60
N VAL A 321 -12.72 -5.54 2.34
CA VAL A 321 -13.86 -5.42 1.41
C VAL A 321 -13.69 -6.25 0.14
N GLY A 322 -12.59 -7.00 0.03
CA GLY A 322 -12.32 -7.85 -1.12
C GLY A 322 -10.98 -8.56 -0.99
N PHE A 323 -10.77 -9.56 -1.84
CA PHE A 323 -9.53 -10.32 -1.89
C PHE A 323 -8.98 -10.34 -3.32
N HIS A 324 -7.67 -10.42 -3.43
CA HIS A 324 -6.97 -10.63 -4.68
C HIS A 324 -5.77 -11.56 -4.45
N GLY A 325 -5.19 -12.13 -5.50
CA GLY A 325 -4.09 -13.07 -5.31
C GLY A 325 -3.66 -13.80 -6.56
N LYS A 326 -3.03 -14.95 -6.34
CA LYS A 326 -2.61 -15.89 -7.39
C LYS A 326 -2.92 -17.31 -6.94
N SER A 327 -3.44 -18.12 -7.86
CA SER A 327 -3.72 -19.53 -7.59
C SER A 327 -3.49 -20.41 -8.82
N GLY A 328 -3.14 -21.66 -8.55
CA GLY A 328 -3.02 -22.74 -9.53
C GLY A 328 -3.61 -24.01 -8.94
N LEU A 329 -2.78 -25.04 -8.78
CA LEU A 329 -3.15 -26.22 -7.99
C LEU A 329 -3.45 -25.82 -6.54
N PHE A 330 -2.63 -24.95 -5.95
CA PHE A 330 -2.81 -24.44 -4.60
C PHE A 330 -3.04 -22.93 -4.61
N LEU A 331 -3.35 -22.37 -3.43
CA LEU A 331 -3.32 -20.93 -3.23
C LEU A 331 -1.84 -20.48 -3.16
N ASN A 332 -1.37 -19.78 -4.20
CA ASN A 332 0.03 -19.37 -4.30
C ASN A 332 0.30 -18.08 -3.55
N ALA A 333 -0.58 -17.08 -3.70
CA ALA A 333 -0.45 -15.79 -3.04
C ALA A 333 -1.83 -15.19 -2.72
N ILE A 334 -1.92 -14.40 -1.65
CA ILE A 334 -3.16 -13.75 -1.22
C ILE A 334 -2.90 -12.32 -0.78
N GLY A 335 -3.82 -11.42 -1.10
CA GLY A 335 -3.88 -10.04 -0.69
C GLY A 335 -5.33 -9.62 -0.41
N VAL A 336 -5.49 -8.45 0.17
CA VAL A 336 -6.78 -7.92 0.64
C VAL A 336 -7.00 -6.49 0.18
N HIS A 337 -8.23 -6.16 -0.17
CA HIS A 337 -8.67 -4.78 -0.35
C HIS A 337 -9.21 -4.24 0.96
N MET A 338 -8.64 -3.14 1.45
CA MET A 338 -8.99 -2.50 2.72
C MET A 338 -9.77 -1.20 2.50
N GLU A 339 -10.97 -1.11 3.07
CA GLU A 339 -11.70 0.14 3.25
C GLU A 339 -11.38 0.70 4.64
N TYR A 340 -10.72 1.85 4.70
CA TYR A 340 -10.33 2.46 5.97
C TYR A 340 -11.47 3.31 6.53
N PHE A 341 -11.61 3.31 7.85
CA PHE A 341 -12.55 4.17 8.57
C PHE A 341 -12.03 5.61 8.69
#